data_AF-A0A923ZVY2-F1
#
_entry.id   AF-A0A923ZVY2-F1
#
_cell.length_a   1.000
_cell.length_b   1.000
_cell.length_c   1.000
_cell.angle_alpha   90.00
_cell.angle_beta   90.00
_cell.angle_gamma   90.00
#
_symmetry.space_group_name_H-M   'P 1'
#
loop_
_entity.id
_entity.type
_entity.pdbx_description
1 polymer ?
#
loop_
_entity_poly.entity_id
_entity_poly.type
_entity_poly.pdbx_seq_one_letter_code
_entity_poly.pdbx_strand_id
1 'polypeptide(L)' 'MTYLANPARYDATGDSAMEYRRCGNSGLRLPAISLGLWHNFGGIDVFENYRDILRTA' A
#
# COMPACT_ATOMS: atom_id res chain seq x y z
N MET A 1 8.26 7.22 17.54
CA MET A 1 8.99 6.06 16.98
C MET A 1 9.20 6.26 15.49
N THR A 2 10.39 5.89 15.00
CA THR A 2 10.66 5.75 13.56
C THR A 2 9.91 4.53 13.03
N TYR A 3 9.24 4.66 11.88
CA TYR A 3 8.58 3.53 11.22
C TYR A 3 9.59 2.74 10.38
N LEU A 4 9.55 1.41 10.48
CA LEU A 4 10.30 0.48 9.65
C LEU A 4 9.30 -0.37 8.86
N ALA A 5 9.37 -0.30 7.53
CA ALA A 5 8.51 -1.11 6.67
C ALA A 5 8.88 -2.59 6.77
N ASN A 6 7.90 -3.47 6.53
CA ASN A 6 8.15 -4.91 6.51
C ASN A 6 9.22 -5.24 5.43
N PRO A 7 10.33 -5.93 5.78
CA PRO A 7 11.36 -6.31 4.82
C PRO A 7 10.83 -7.23 3.71
N ALA A 8 9.79 -8.03 3.99
CA ALA A 8 9.18 -8.99 3.07
C ALA A 8 8.02 -8.40 2.22
N ARG A 9 7.79 -7.08 2.24
CA ARG A 9 6.60 -6.44 1.60
C ARG A 9 6.51 -6.61 0.07
N TYR A 10 7.58 -7.07 -0.58
CA TYR A 10 7.64 -7.32 -2.03
C TYR A 10 7.75 -8.80 -2.38
N ASP A 11 7.68 -9.68 -1.37
CA ASP A 11 7.78 -11.11 -1.60
C ASP A 11 6.59 -11.57 -2.45
N ALA A 12 6.87 -12.41 -3.45
CA ALA A 12 5.86 -12.93 -4.38
C ALA A 12 5.30 -14.28 -3.93
N THR A 13 5.61 -14.72 -2.71
CA THR A 13 5.31 -16.06 -2.21
C THR A 13 4.65 -16.00 -0.84
N GLY A 14 3.58 -16.78 -0.64
CA GLY A 14 2.82 -16.84 0.61
C GLY A 14 1.56 -15.96 0.60
N ASP A 15 0.80 -15.97 1.70
CA ASP A 15 -0.52 -15.32 1.80
C ASP A 15 -0.46 -13.78 1.72
N SER A 16 0.71 -13.19 1.94
CA SER A 16 0.94 -11.74 1.88
C SER A 16 1.61 -11.28 0.57
N ALA A 17 1.63 -12.14 -0.46
CA ALA A 17 2.32 -11.82 -1.71
C ALA A 17 1.61 -10.73 -2.52
N MET A 18 2.34 -9.68 -2.91
CA MET A 18 1.82 -8.64 -3.79
C MET A 18 2.16 -8.93 -5.26
N GLU A 19 1.15 -9.10 -6.10
CA GLU A 19 1.32 -9.20 -7.55
C GLU A 19 1.50 -7.81 -8.17
N TYR A 20 2.50 -7.64 -9.05
CA TYR A 20 2.73 -6.39 -9.78
C TYR A 20 2.48 -6.53 -11.28
N ARG A 21 1.49 -5.80 -11.80
CA ARG A 21 1.03 -5.84 -13.20
C ARG A 21 1.50 -4.64 -14.00
N ARG A 22 1.83 -4.83 -15.27
CA ARG A 22 2.26 -3.73 -16.15
C ARG A 22 1.08 -2.84 -16.51
N CYS A 23 1.27 -1.52 -16.46
CA CYS A 23 0.26 -0.55 -16.88
C CYS A 23 0.34 -0.37 -18.41
N GLY A 24 -0.49 -1.12 -19.14
CA GLY A 24 -0.50 -1.12 -20.61
C GLY A 24 0.86 -1.49 -21.20
N ASN A 25 1.31 -0.75 -22.22
CA ASN A 25 2.62 -0.96 -22.85
C ASN A 25 3.74 -0.10 -22.21
N SER A 26 3.52 0.43 -21.01
CA SER A 26 4.55 1.22 -20.32
C SER A 26 5.54 0.33 -19.55
N GLY A 27 6.66 0.90 -19.11
CA GLY A 27 7.58 0.26 -18.16
C GLY A 27 7.05 0.18 -16.73
N LEU A 28 5.94 0.86 -16.43
CA LEU A 28 5.40 0.98 -15.07
C LEU A 28 4.68 -0.31 -14.66
N ARG A 29 5.02 -0.83 -13.47
CA ARG A 29 4.30 -1.92 -12.83
C ARG A 29 3.57 -1.39 -11.60
N LEU A 30 2.26 -1.62 -11.54
CA LEU A 30 1.41 -1.24 -10.41
C LEU A 30 1.07 -2.50 -9.59
N PRO A 31 0.90 -2.38 -8.26
CA PRO A 31 0.37 -3.47 -7.47
C PRO A 31 -1.05 -3.82 -7.95
N ALA A 32 -1.41 -5.10 -7.90
CA ALA A 32 -2.73 -5.58 -8.29
C ALA A 32 -3.86 -4.97 -7.45
N ILE A 33 -3.54 -4.52 -6.23
CA ILE A 33 -4.41 -3.76 -5.34
C ILE A 33 -3.73 -2.43 -5.03
N SER A 34 -4.44 -1.33 -5.24
CA SER A 34 -3.95 0.03 -4.93
C SER A 34 -4.85 0.67 -3.88
N LEU A 35 -4.26 1.41 -2.94
CA LEU A 35 -5.00 2.16 -1.93
C LEU A 35 -5.37 3.55 -2.48
N GLY A 36 -6.67 3.84 -2.53
CA GLY A 36 -7.19 5.19 -2.81
C GLY A 36 -7.53 5.93 -1.51
N LEU A 37 -7.22 7.23 -1.46
CA LEU A 37 -7.41 8.08 -0.27
C LEU A 37 -8.71 8.91 -0.35
N TRP A 38 -9.76 8.38 -0.98
CA TRP A 38 -11.00 9.13 -1.20
C TRP A 38 -11.78 9.40 0.10
N HIS A 39 -11.85 8.41 0.98
CA HIS A 39 -12.49 8.49 2.30
C HIS A 39 -11.51 8.06 3.39
N ASN A 40 -11.74 8.52 4.63
CA ASN A 40 -10.95 8.20 5.83
C ASN A 40 -9.55 8.85 5.88
N PHE A 41 -9.33 9.90 5.10
CA PHE A 41 -8.08 10.67 5.04
C PHE A 41 -8.34 12.20 5.02
N GLY A 42 -9.51 12.65 5.49
CA GLY A 42 -9.92 14.05 5.48
C GLY A 42 -9.37 14.86 6.66
N GLY A 43 -9.71 16.14 6.76
CA GLY A 43 -9.32 16.96 7.92
C GLY A 43 -10.04 16.58 9.23
N ILE A 44 -11.14 15.84 9.14
CA ILE A 44 -12.01 15.48 10.27
C ILE A 44 -11.80 14.05 10.78
N ASP A 45 -11.09 13.20 10.03
CA ASP A 45 -10.89 11.81 10.41
C ASP A 45 -9.70 11.68 11.40
N VAL A 46 -9.47 10.48 11.94
CA VAL A 46 -8.43 10.25 12.95
C VAL A 46 -7.07 10.05 12.29
N PHE A 47 -6.14 10.98 12.50
CA PHE A 47 -4.81 10.96 11.88
C PHE A 47 -4.02 9.67 12.10
N GLU A 48 -4.09 9.08 13.31
CA GLU A 48 -3.38 7.82 13.57
C GLU A 48 -3.96 6.65 12.77
N ASN A 49 -5.27 6.63 12.48
CA ASN A 49 -5.85 5.65 11.59
C ASN A 49 -5.27 5.78 10.17
N TYR A 50 -4.96 6.99 9.70
CA TYR A 50 -4.36 7.19 8.37
C TYR A 50 -3.02 6.52 8.31
N ARG A 51 -2.23 6.72 9.37
CA ARG A 51 -0.88 6.18 9.48
C ARG A 51 -0.91 4.68 9.55
N ASP A 52 -1.84 4.09 10.28
CA ASP A 52 -1.97 2.64 10.38
C ASP A 52 -2.39 2.05 9.04
N ILE A 53 -3.41 2.61 8.37
CA ILE A 53 -3.85 2.16 7.04
C ILE A 53 -2.70 2.26 6.03
N LEU A 54 -1.98 3.39 5.98
CA LEU A 54 -0.87 3.61 5.04
C LEU A 54 0.35 2.72 5.30
N ARG A 55 0.53 2.24 6.53
CA ARG A 55 1.66 1.37 6.89
C ARG A 55 1.35 -0.11 6.70
N THR A 56 0.07 -0.45 6.61
CA THR A 56 -0.41 -1.82 6.35
C THR A 56 -0.54 -2.10 4.85
N ALA A 57 -1.00 -1.13 4.07
CA ALA A 57 -1.13 -1.24 2.61
C ALA A 57 0.23 -1.36 1.90
#